data_AF-N1UT69-F1
#
_entry.id   AF-N1UT69-F1
#
_cell.length_a   1.000
_cell.length_b   1.000
_cell.length_c   1.000
_cell.angle_alpha   90.00
_cell.angle_beta   90.00
_cell.angle_gamma   90.00
#
_symmetry.space_group_name_H-M   'P 1'
#
loop_
_entity.id
_entity.type
_entity.pdbx_description
1 polymer ?
#
loop_
_entity_poly.entity_id
_entity_poly.type
_entity_poly.pdbx_seq_one_letter_code
_entity_poly.pdbx_strand_id
1 'polypeptide(L)'
;MIADSLEAASRSLDEITPESLDNLITKIIGIKLAENQLDECGLTLGDLEVIKASFKEVLLSSLHSRPKYPSMEATKALEKKNAVENGHKQIKNISGKTN
;
A
#
# COMPACT_ATOMS: atom_id res chain seq x y z
N MET A 1 9.94 -8.25 19.84
CA MET A 1 10.14 -8.61 18.42
C MET A 1 9.55 -7.52 17.53
N ILE A 2 10.19 -7.19 16.40
CA ILE A 2 9.76 -6.07 15.53
C ILE A 2 8.36 -6.31 14.96
N ALA A 3 8.13 -7.49 14.37
CA ALA A 3 6.87 -7.85 13.72
C ALA A 3 5.66 -7.70 14.66
N ASP A 4 5.74 -8.29 15.85
CA ASP A 4 4.66 -8.26 16.84
C ASP A 4 4.35 -6.83 17.31
N SER A 5 5.38 -6.02 17.52
CA SER A 5 5.20 -4.62 17.91
C SER A 5 4.52 -3.81 16.81
N LEU A 6 4.91 -4.02 15.55
CA LEU A 6 4.30 -3.34 14.40
C LEU A 6 2.85 -3.78 14.20
N GLU A 7 2.58 -5.08 14.26
CA GLU A 7 1.23 -5.63 14.09
C GLU A 7 0.28 -5.09 15.17
N ALA A 8 0.68 -5.16 16.45
CA ALA A 8 -0.13 -4.68 17.55
C ALA A 8 -0.38 -3.17 17.46
N ALA A 9 0.66 -2.37 17.20
CA ALA A 9 0.51 -0.92 17.12
C ALA A 9 -0.28 -0.48 15.88
N SER A 10 -0.12 -1.19 14.76
CA SER A 10 -0.85 -0.88 13.53
C SER A 10 -2.37 -1.06 13.67
N ARG A 11 -2.82 -2.00 14.51
CA ARG A 11 -4.25 -2.20 14.83
C ARG A 11 -4.87 -1.04 15.62
N SER A 12 -4.06 -0.24 16.31
CA SER A 12 -4.51 0.91 17.09
C SER A 12 -4.49 2.24 16.31
N LEU A 13 -4.08 2.23 15.03
CA LEU A 13 -4.14 3.44 14.20
C LEU A 13 -5.58 3.75 13.81
N ASP A 14 -6.00 5.00 14.00
CA ASP A 14 -7.31 5.48 13.56
C ASP A 14 -7.46 5.42 12.03
N GLU A 15 -6.41 5.83 11.31
CA GLU A 15 -6.32 5.77 9.85
C GLU A 15 -5.00 5.18 9.37
N ILE A 16 -5.11 4.25 8.42
CA ILE A 16 -3.97 3.52 7.87
C ILE A 16 -3.65 4.09 6.49
N THR A 17 -2.68 5.00 6.50
CA THR A 17 -2.14 5.64 5.30
C THR A 17 -0.68 5.23 5.12
N PRO A 18 -0.12 5.33 3.90
CA PRO A 18 1.30 5.06 3.69
C PRO A 18 2.22 5.89 4.58
N GLU A 19 1.83 7.13 4.92
CA GLU A 19 2.59 8.03 5.78
C GLU A 19 2.46 7.66 7.27
N SER A 20 1.23 7.39 7.75
CA SER A 20 1.04 7.02 9.17
C SER A 20 1.79 5.72 9.50
N LEU A 21 1.82 4.78 8.55
CA LEU A 21 2.55 3.54 8.68
C LEU A 21 4.07 3.71 8.63
N ASP A 22 4.58 4.58 7.76
CA ASP A 22 6.01 4.90 7.67
C ASP A 22 6.55 5.47 8.99
N ASN A 23 5.79 6.42 9.55
CA ASN A 23 6.07 7.02 10.85
C ASN A 23 6.02 5.98 11.97
N LEU A 24 5.01 5.10 11.98
CA LEU A 24 4.88 4.03 12.96
C LEU A 24 6.07 3.06 12.91
N ILE A 25 6.41 2.60 11.70
CA ILE A 25 7.50 1.65 11.47
C ILE A 25 8.84 2.26 11.92
N THR A 26 9.12 3.48 11.48
CA THR A 26 10.35 4.20 11.84
C THR A 26 10.45 4.40 13.34
N LYS A 27 9.36 4.78 14.01
CA LYS A 27 9.31 4.94 15.47
C LYS A 27 9.64 3.63 16.19
N ILE A 28 8.99 2.52 15.82
CA ILE A 28 9.18 1.24 16.51
C ILE A 28 10.59 0.72 16.31
N ILE A 29 11.13 0.76 15.09
CA ILE A 29 12.52 0.34 14.84
C ILE A 29 13.51 1.26 15.57
N GLY A 30 13.24 2.56 15.60
CA GLY A 30 14.04 3.53 16.36
C GLY A 30 14.09 3.22 17.86
N ILE A 31 12.96 2.85 18.47
CA ILE A 31 12.92 2.40 19.88
C ILE A 31 13.79 1.16 20.08
N LYS A 32 13.69 0.17 19.18
CA LYS A 32 14.48 -1.08 19.30
C LYS A 32 15.98 -0.85 19.18
N LEU A 33 16.39 0.07 18.30
CA LEU A 33 17.78 0.50 18.17
C LEU A 33 18.24 1.27 19.42
N ALA A 34 17.45 2.23 19.91
CA ALA A 34 17.80 3.02 21.09
C ALA A 34 17.91 2.17 22.37
N GLU A 35 17.18 1.05 22.43
CA GLU A 35 17.21 0.09 23.52
C GLU A 35 18.25 -1.03 23.31
N ASN A 36 19.12 -0.93 22.31
CA ASN A 36 20.16 -1.92 21.97
C ASN A 36 19.61 -3.35 21.75
N GLN A 37 18.34 -3.50 21.36
CA GLN A 37 17.70 -4.81 21.21
C GLN A 37 18.14 -5.57 19.94
N LEU A 38 18.92 -4.92 19.07
CA LEU A 38 19.38 -5.46 17.79
C LEU A 38 20.91 -5.63 17.74
N ASP A 39 21.64 -5.38 18.82
CA ASP A 39 23.10 -5.36 18.81
C ASP A 39 23.72 -6.72 18.43
N GLU A 40 23.07 -7.82 18.80
CA GLU A 40 23.56 -9.19 18.56
C GLU A 40 22.93 -9.88 17.34
N CYS A 41 22.11 -9.18 16.55
CA CYS A 41 21.40 -9.80 15.42
C CYS A 41 22.16 -9.77 14.09
N GLY A 42 23.24 -8.99 13.98
CA GLY A 42 24.04 -8.86 12.76
C GLY A 42 23.35 -8.11 11.61
N LEU A 43 22.22 -7.45 11.86
CA LEU A 43 21.53 -6.64 10.85
C LEU A 43 22.29 -5.33 10.60
N THR A 44 22.42 -4.97 9.33
CA THR A 44 22.91 -3.66 8.93
C THR A 44 21.76 -2.64 8.87
N LEU A 45 22.09 -1.35 8.84
CA LEU A 45 21.08 -0.31 8.60
C LEU A 45 20.40 -0.45 7.23
N GLY A 46 21.09 -1.01 6.24
CA GLY A 46 20.51 -1.33 4.94
C GLY A 46 19.45 -2.43 5.02
N ASP A 47 19.70 -3.48 5.81
CA ASP A 47 18.72 -4.54 6.05
C ASP A 47 17.48 -3.99 6.75
N LEU A 48 17.66 -3.06 7.71
CA LEU A 48 16.54 -2.39 8.35
C LEU A 48 15.69 -1.60 7.36
N GLU A 49 16.28 -0.99 6.34
CA GLU A 49 15.52 -0.27 5.31
C GLU A 49 14.69 -1.22 4.45
N VAL A 50 15.25 -2.38 4.08
CA VAL A 50 14.51 -3.44 3.38
C VAL A 50 13.37 -3.98 4.25
N ILE A 51 13.62 -4.18 5.55
CA ILE A 51 12.62 -4.61 6.52
C ILE A 51 11.48 -3.59 6.62
N LYS A 52 11.79 -2.29 6.75
CA LYS A 52 10.78 -1.21 6.79
C LYS A 52 9.88 -1.25 5.57
N ALA A 53 10.47 -1.29 4.38
CA ALA A 53 9.74 -1.31 3.12
C ALA A 53 8.82 -2.54 3.02
N SER A 54 9.33 -3.71 3.42
CA SER A 54 8.57 -4.96 3.42
C SER A 54 7.37 -4.91 4.36
N PHE A 55 7.56 -4.42 5.60
CA PHE A 55 6.45 -4.27 6.54
C PHE A 55 5.42 -3.25 6.06
N LYS A 56 5.87 -2.15 5.44
CA LYS A 56 4.97 -1.13 4.90
C LYS A 56 4.02 -1.72 3.86
N GLU A 57 4.54 -2.49 2.91
CA GLU A 57 3.73 -3.15 1.88
C GLU A 57 2.74 -4.15 2.48
N VAL A 58 3.21 -5.03 3.37
CA VAL A 58 2.38 -6.07 3.99
C VAL A 58 1.27 -5.46 4.84
N LEU A 59 1.57 -4.45 5.66
CA LEU A 59 0.57 -3.84 6.54
C LEU A 59 -0.43 -2.98 5.76
N LEU A 60 -0.02 -2.28 4.69
CA LEU A 60 -0.96 -1.62 3.78
C LEU A 60 -1.92 -2.62 3.14
N SER A 61 -1.40 -3.72 2.61
CA SER A 61 -2.22 -4.74 1.95
C SER A 61 -3.14 -5.48 2.92
N SER A 62 -2.70 -5.73 4.15
CA SER A 62 -3.43 -6.54 5.13
C SER A 62 -4.53 -5.74 5.84
N LEU A 63 -4.29 -4.45 6.07
CA LEU A 63 -5.19 -3.61 6.88
C LEU A 63 -6.14 -2.75 6.06
N HIS A 64 -5.91 -2.62 4.74
CA HIS A 64 -6.95 -2.10 3.85
C HIS A 64 -8.06 -3.13 3.69
N SER A 65 -9.28 -2.73 4.06
CA SER A 65 -10.47 -3.56 3.97
C SER A 65 -10.66 -4.07 2.54
N ARG A 66 -10.98 -5.35 2.38
CA ARG A 66 -11.31 -5.93 1.08
C ARG A 66 -12.43 -5.09 0.44
N PRO A 67 -12.23 -4.53 -0.76
CA PRO A 67 -13.25 -3.71 -1.39
C PRO A 67 -14.52 -4.54 -1.55
N LYS A 68 -15.66 -3.96 -1.15
CA LYS A 68 -16.95 -4.58 -1.43
C LYS A 68 -17.08 -4.74 -2.94
N TYR A 69 -17.54 -5.91 -3.37
CA TYR A 69 -17.91 -6.07 -4.77
C TYR A 69 -18.90 -4.98 -5.15
N PRO A 70 -18.68 -4.28 -6.27
CA PRO A 70 -19.64 -3.28 -6.75
C PRO A 70 -21.01 -3.93 -6.89
N SER A 71 -22.07 -3.18 -6.56
CA SER A 71 -23.43 -3.65 -6.85
C SER A 71 -23.57 -3.87 -8.35
N MET A 72 -24.56 -4.68 -8.76
CA MET A 72 -24.83 -4.91 -10.18
C MET A 72 -25.03 -3.59 -10.95
N GLU A 73 -25.59 -2.56 -10.33
CA GLU A 73 -25.71 -1.21 -10.88
C GLU A 73 -24.36 -0.52 -11.05
N ALA A 74 -23.48 -0.60 -10.05
CA ALA A 74 -22.13 -0.04 -10.12
C ALA A 74 -21.27 -0.77 -11.16
N THR A 75 -21.41 -2.10 -11.29
CA THR A 75 -20.74 -2.90 -12.33
C THR A 75 -21.19 -2.47 -13.72
N LYS A 76 -22.49 -2.32 -13.96
CA LYS A 76 -23.02 -1.80 -15.24
C LYS A 76 -22.54 -0.39 -15.55
N ALA A 77 -22.38 0.47 -14.53
CA ALA A 77 -21.86 1.82 -14.71
C ALA A 77 -20.37 1.82 -15.10
N LEU A 78 -19.57 0.93 -14.51
CA LEU A 78 -18.16 0.73 -14.87
C LEU A 78 -18.00 0.17 -16.29
N GLU A 79 -18.83 -0.81 -16.68
CA GLU A 79 -18.86 -1.36 -18.05
C GLU A 79 -19.20 -0.30 -19.10
N LYS A 80 -20.22 0.55 -18.82
CA LYS A 80 -20.58 1.67 -19.70
C LYS A 80 -19.46 2.69 -19.82
N LYS A 81 -18.78 3.06 -18.72
CA LYS A 81 -17.64 3.99 -18.76
C LYS A 81 -16.50 3.45 -19.62
N ASN A 82 -16.15 2.17 -19.47
CA ASN A 82 -15.11 1.53 -20.28
C ASN A 82 -15.49 1.46 -21.77
N ALA A 83 -16.75 1.20 -22.10
CA ALA A 83 -17.23 1.20 -23.48
C ALA A 83 -17.13 2.60 -24.12
N VAL A 84 -17.46 3.66 -23.38
CA VAL A 84 -17.37 5.05 -23.85
C VAL A 84 -15.91 5.49 -24.04
N GLU A 85 -15.01 5.07 -23.16
CA GLU A 85 -13.58 5.40 -23.26
C GLU A 85 -12.88 4.67 -24.42
N ASN A 86 -13.22 3.39 -24.62
CA ASN A 86 -12.72 2.60 -25.76
C ASN A 86 -13.29 3.12 -27.09
N GLY A 87 -14.56 3.55 -27.11
CA GLY A 87 -15.14 4.24 -28.27
C GLY A 87 -14.42 5.54 -28.61
N HIS A 88 -14.06 6.35 -27.60
CA HIS A 88 -13.30 7.60 -27.80
C HIS A 88 -11.86 7.38 -28.30
N LYS A 89 -11.20 6.28 -27.92
CA LYS A 89 -9.88 5.92 -28.47
C LYS A 89 -9.96 5.44 -29.92
N GLN A 90 -11.02 4.70 -30.28
CA GLN A 90 -11.20 4.20 -31.64
C GLN A 90 -11.46 5.33 -32.64
N ILE A 91 -12.28 6.33 -32.30
CA ILE A 91 -12.51 7.49 -33.17
C ILE A 91 -11.26 8.35 -33.37
N LYS A 92 -10.38 8.50 -32.37
CA LYS A 92 -9.11 9.25 -32.50
C LYS A 92 -8.07 8.52 -33.38
N ASN A 93 -8.06 7.19 -33.35
CA ASN A 93 -7.16 6.41 -34.22
C ASN A 93 -7.61 6.38 -35.69
N ILE A 94 -8.90 6.61 -35.95
CA ILE A 94 -9.44 6.69 -37.32
C ILE A 94 -9.18 8.09 -37.91
N SER A 95 -9.18 9.17 -37.10
CA SER A 95 -8.96 10.54 -37.57
C SER A 95 -7.48 10.89 -37.87
N GLY A 96 -6.52 10.00 -37.58
CA GLY A 96 -5.09 10.20 -37.84
C GLY A 96 -4.56 9.54 -39.12
N LYS A 97 -5.45 8.98 -39.96
CA LYS A 97 -5.10 8.25 -41.18
C LYS A 97 -5.77 8.87 -42.42
N THR A 98 -5.62 10.18 -42.59
CA THR A 98 -5.89 10.82 -43.88
C THR A 98 -4.83 11.89 -44.13
N ASN A 99 -4.04 11.63 -45.18
CA ASN A 99 -2.96 12.41 -45.79
C ASN A 99 -1.60 12.39 -45.10
#